data_AF-Q633W2-F1
#
_entry.id   AF-Q633W2-F1
#
_cell.length_a   1.000
_cell.length_b   1.000
_cell.length_c   1.000
_cell.angle_alpha   90.00
_cell.angle_beta   90.00
_cell.angle_gamma   90.00
#
_symmetry.space_group_name_H-M   'P 1'
#
loop_
_entity.id
_entity.type
_entity.pdbx_description
1 polymer ?
#
loop_
_entity_poly.entity_id
_entity_poly.type
_entity_poly.pdbx_seq_one_letter_code
_entity_poly.pdbx_strand_id
1 'polypeptide(L)'
;MNLPNQQLEDFFNGTPLGKRLLAEAKRSQAEFDSKLNEIRGSINTLQQNIEYATYGQAHTRNAQTVLYFSGNPVLIKTDNRSRVTSYEPITNENWKGLDPNVQQDVKGSNPVAFQRLQHGKFTINDDDTYFLNLARADAGLNVDVLNAYATMKQPNERDYSKQFDSPEDMENGVLSFHKWHNAMTTDQNIADLHAELRAYEKNLDESIKANEILPFDVSAIEGEQAGAFGVTAE
;
A
#
# COMPACT_ATOMS: atom_id res chain seq x y z
N MET A 1 21.40 21.12 -47.71
CA MET A 1 22.39 22.12 -47.26
C MET A 1 22.86 21.71 -45.88
N ASN A 2 24.11 21.30 -45.73
CA ASN A 2 24.73 21.18 -44.40
C ASN A 2 25.15 22.59 -43.99
N LEU A 3 24.42 23.21 -43.06
CA LEU A 3 24.96 24.36 -42.34
C LEU A 3 26.12 23.84 -41.49
N PRO A 4 27.36 24.36 -41.64
CA PRO A 4 28.46 23.94 -40.79
C PRO A 4 28.11 24.27 -39.33
N ASN A 5 28.29 23.31 -38.40
CA ASN A 5 27.90 23.43 -36.98
C ASN A 5 28.26 24.78 -36.34
N GLN A 6 29.40 25.36 -36.72
CA GLN A 6 29.86 26.67 -36.24
C GLN A 6 28.84 27.80 -36.50
N GLN A 7 28.23 27.85 -37.70
CA GLN A 7 27.27 28.90 -38.05
C GLN A 7 25.93 28.77 -37.31
N LEU A 8 25.53 27.54 -36.97
CA LEU A 8 24.37 27.27 -36.14
C LEU A 8 24.63 27.64 -34.68
N GLU A 9 25.80 27.27 -34.15
CA GLU A 9 26.23 27.67 -32.80
C GLU A 9 26.33 29.20 -32.68
N ASP A 10 26.91 29.88 -33.66
CA ASP A 10 27.00 31.34 -33.72
C ASP A 10 25.61 31.99 -33.78
N PHE A 11 24.64 31.38 -34.47
CA PHE A 11 23.26 31.87 -34.50
C PHE A 11 22.58 31.76 -33.13
N PHE A 12 22.59 30.57 -32.52
CA PHE A 12 21.94 30.30 -31.24
C PHE A 12 22.59 31.06 -30.07
N ASN A 13 23.91 31.25 -30.11
CA ASN A 13 24.66 31.91 -29.03
C ASN A 13 24.92 33.41 -29.28
N GLY A 14 24.94 33.85 -30.54
CA GLY A 14 25.31 35.21 -30.92
C GLY A 14 24.12 36.15 -31.15
N THR A 15 22.93 35.65 -31.49
CA THR A 15 21.78 36.51 -31.83
C THR A 15 20.70 36.50 -30.74
N PRO A 16 19.98 37.63 -30.51
CA PRO A 16 18.84 37.64 -29.58
C PRO A 16 17.73 36.65 -29.94
N LEU A 17 17.46 36.45 -31.24
CA LEU A 17 16.47 35.48 -31.72
C LEU A 17 16.93 34.05 -31.44
N GLY A 18 18.17 33.70 -31.78
CA GLY A 18 18.74 32.38 -31.51
C GLY A 18 18.73 32.04 -30.01
N LYS A 19 19.09 32.99 -29.14
CA LYS A 19 19.00 32.80 -27.68
C LYS A 19 17.58 32.54 -27.21
N ARG A 20 16.59 33.26 -27.75
CA ARG A 20 15.15 33.04 -27.43
C ARG A 20 14.68 31.66 -27.90
N LEU A 21 15.04 31.25 -29.12
CA LEU A 21 14.69 29.92 -29.63
C LEU A 21 15.33 28.80 -28.81
N LEU A 22 16.60 28.94 -28.41
CA LEU A 22 17.28 27.98 -27.54
C LEU A 22 16.63 27.90 -26.15
N ALA A 23 16.22 29.03 -25.58
CA ALA A 23 15.51 29.07 -24.30
C ALA A 23 14.14 28.38 -24.39
N GLU A 24 13.39 28.63 -25.47
CA GLU A 24 12.10 27.98 -25.72
C GLU A 24 12.25 26.46 -25.91
N ALA A 25 13.25 26.04 -26.69
CA ALA A 25 13.54 24.61 -26.89
C ALA A 25 13.90 23.92 -25.56
N LYS A 26 14.72 24.56 -24.71
CA LYS A 26 15.04 24.04 -23.38
C LYS A 26 13.81 23.94 -22.47
N ARG A 27 12.93 24.95 -22.52
CA ARG A 27 11.67 24.93 -21.76
C ARG A 27 10.77 23.79 -22.23
N SER A 28 10.56 23.66 -23.53
CA SER A 28 9.75 22.60 -24.12
C SER A 28 10.31 21.21 -23.80
N GLN A 29 11.63 21.02 -23.85
CA GLN A 29 12.26 19.76 -23.44
C GLN A 29 12.04 19.47 -21.95
N ALA A 30 12.19 20.48 -21.09
CA ALA A 30 11.98 20.31 -19.65
C ALA A 30 10.52 19.97 -19.31
N GLU A 31 9.55 20.59 -19.99
CA GLU A 31 8.12 20.29 -19.85
C GLU A 31 7.80 18.86 -20.33
N PHE A 32 8.39 18.44 -21.45
CA PHE A 32 8.27 17.07 -21.95
C PHE A 32 8.85 16.05 -20.95
N ASP A 33 10.07 16.27 -20.46
CA ASP A 33 10.72 15.38 -19.49
C ASP A 33 9.95 15.31 -18.16
N SER A 34 9.38 16.44 -17.70
CA SER A 34 8.54 16.48 -16.50
C SER A 34 7.33 15.57 -16.66
N LYS A 35 6.59 15.71 -17.76
CA LYS A 35 5.39 14.91 -18.04
C LYS A 35 5.70 13.42 -18.22
N LEU A 36 6.83 13.08 -18.86
CA LEU A 36 7.28 11.68 -18.91
C LEU A 36 7.55 11.10 -17.52
N ASN A 37 8.08 11.90 -16.60
CA ASN A 37 8.33 11.46 -15.23
C ASN A 37 7.03 11.30 -14.42
N GLU A 38 6.00 12.12 -14.67
CA GLU A 38 4.66 11.95 -14.11
C GLU A 38 4.02 10.62 -14.57
N ILE A 39 4.11 10.30 -15.87
CA ILE A 39 3.63 9.03 -16.41
C ILE A 39 4.38 7.84 -15.78
N ARG A 40 5.72 7.91 -15.69
CA ARG A 40 6.54 6.89 -15.00
C ARG A 40 6.19 6.76 -13.52
N GLY A 41 5.88 7.87 -12.86
CA GLY A 41 5.39 7.88 -11.48
C GLY A 41 4.10 7.09 -11.34
N SER A 42 3.14 7.32 -12.24
CA SER A 42 1.86 6.62 -12.27
C SER A 42 2.04 5.10 -12.50
N ILE A 43 2.92 4.72 -13.43
CA ILE A 43 3.29 3.30 -13.67
C ILE A 43 3.83 2.66 -12.38
N ASN A 44 4.77 3.32 -11.69
CA ASN A 44 5.33 2.79 -10.44
C ASN A 44 4.27 2.63 -9.35
N THR A 45 3.37 3.60 -9.20
CA THR A 45 2.25 3.52 -8.25
C THR A 45 1.33 2.35 -8.57
N LEU A 46 0.96 2.17 -9.85
CA LEU A 46 0.12 1.05 -10.27
C LEU A 46 0.77 -0.30 -10.02
N GLN A 47 2.07 -0.44 -10.28
CA GLN A 47 2.82 -1.65 -9.96
C GLN A 47 2.79 -1.95 -8.46
N GLN A 48 2.97 -0.95 -7.60
CA GLN A 48 2.88 -1.11 -6.14
C GLN A 48 1.46 -1.49 -5.69
N ASN A 49 0.44 -0.88 -6.29
CA ASN A 49 -0.96 -1.17 -6.00
C ASN A 49 -1.34 -2.60 -6.40
N ILE A 50 -0.92 -3.06 -7.58
CA ILE A 50 -1.11 -4.46 -8.04
C ILE A 50 -0.44 -5.42 -7.08
N GLU A 51 0.82 -5.13 -6.72
CA GLU A 51 1.62 -5.96 -5.84
C GLU A 51 0.98 -6.09 -4.44
N TYR A 52 0.47 -4.99 -3.90
CA TYR A 52 -0.28 -4.99 -2.64
C TYR A 52 -1.63 -5.71 -2.77
N ALA A 53 -2.42 -5.42 -3.80
CA ALA A 53 -3.73 -6.04 -4.01
C ALA A 53 -3.64 -7.56 -4.18
N THR A 54 -2.59 -8.04 -4.84
CA THR A 54 -2.40 -9.46 -5.13
C THR A 54 -1.84 -10.24 -3.94
N TYR A 55 -0.88 -9.65 -3.22
CA TYR A 55 -0.06 -10.38 -2.26
C TYR A 55 0.00 -9.75 -0.86
N GLY A 56 -0.56 -8.57 -0.64
CA GLY A 56 -0.41 -7.81 0.61
C GLY A 56 0.99 -7.18 0.76
N GLN A 57 1.34 -6.72 1.96
CA GLN A 57 2.64 -6.09 2.23
C GLN A 57 3.78 -7.12 2.19
N ALA A 58 4.90 -6.77 1.56
CA ALA A 58 6.03 -7.70 1.40
C ALA A 58 6.52 -8.32 2.73
N HIS A 59 6.54 -7.54 3.82
CA HIS A 59 7.01 -8.00 5.13
C HIS A 59 5.99 -8.85 5.89
N THR A 60 4.74 -8.93 5.43
CA THR A 60 3.68 -9.74 6.04
C THR A 60 3.38 -11.02 5.26
N ARG A 61 4.11 -11.29 4.17
CA ARG A 61 3.95 -12.51 3.35
C ARG A 61 4.81 -13.65 3.85
N ASN A 62 4.24 -14.84 3.95
CA ASN A 62 4.90 -16.04 4.49
C ASN A 62 5.64 -15.75 5.80
N ALA A 63 5.06 -14.85 6.60
CA ALA A 63 5.72 -14.25 7.73
C ALA A 63 5.20 -14.88 9.02
N GLN A 64 6.01 -14.75 10.06
CA GLN A 64 5.62 -15.00 11.43
C GLN A 64 5.74 -13.68 12.19
N THR A 65 4.65 -13.21 12.78
CA THR A 65 4.59 -11.91 13.47
C THR A 65 3.83 -12.02 14.78
N VAL A 66 4.09 -11.10 15.71
CA VAL A 66 3.36 -11.02 16.97
C VAL A 66 2.34 -9.89 16.88
N LEU A 67 1.06 -10.24 17.02
CA LEU A 67 -0.02 -9.27 17.20
C LEU A 67 -0.51 -9.27 18.66
N TYR A 68 -1.24 -8.23 19.05
CA TYR A 68 -1.78 -8.09 20.39
C TYR A 68 -3.30 -8.00 20.37
N PHE A 69 -3.99 -9.02 20.86
CA PHE A 69 -5.45 -9.02 20.96
C PHE A 69 -5.85 -8.71 22.40
N SER A 70 -6.44 -7.54 22.64
CA SER A 70 -6.78 -7.05 23.98
C SER A 70 -5.60 -7.07 24.97
N GLY A 71 -4.40 -6.79 24.46
CA GLY A 71 -3.15 -6.82 25.21
C GLY A 71 -2.49 -8.21 25.33
N ASN A 72 -3.12 -9.26 24.82
CA ASN A 72 -2.55 -10.61 24.78
C ASN A 72 -1.64 -10.79 23.56
N PRO A 73 -0.36 -11.15 23.73
CA PRO A 73 0.51 -11.47 22.60
C PRO A 73 0.04 -12.76 21.92
N VAL A 74 -0.11 -12.72 20.60
CA VAL A 74 -0.54 -13.85 19.76
C VAL A 74 0.44 -13.94 18.59
N LEU A 75 1.04 -15.12 18.43
CA LEU A 75 1.89 -15.44 17.30
C LEU A 75 1.02 -15.76 16.08
N ILE A 76 1.18 -15.00 15.01
CA ILE A 76 0.45 -15.14 13.76
C ILE A 76 1.40 -15.64 12.67
N LYS A 77 0.95 -16.62 11.89
CA LYS A 77 1.61 -17.02 10.65
C LYS A 77 0.72 -16.69 9.46
N THR A 78 1.34 -16.25 8.37
CA THR A 78 0.64 -15.85 7.16
C THR A 78 1.06 -16.65 5.94
N ASP A 79 0.23 -16.65 4.90
CA ASP A 79 0.57 -17.18 3.57
C ASP A 79 1.23 -16.10 2.68
N ASN A 80 1.44 -16.43 1.41
CA ASN A 80 2.03 -15.53 0.42
C ASN A 80 1.11 -14.35 0.01
N ARG A 81 -0.13 -14.31 0.49
CA ARG A 81 -1.09 -13.22 0.33
C ARG A 81 -1.36 -12.48 1.63
N SER A 82 -0.50 -12.68 2.63
CA SER A 82 -0.60 -12.10 3.97
C SER A 82 -1.89 -12.48 4.72
N ARG A 83 -2.55 -13.59 4.34
CA ARG A 83 -3.72 -14.12 5.04
C ARG A 83 -3.28 -14.97 6.21
N VAL A 84 -3.98 -14.89 7.33
CA VAL A 84 -3.67 -15.72 8.50
C VAL A 84 -3.89 -17.20 8.17
N THR A 85 -2.87 -18.02 8.42
CA THR A 85 -2.92 -19.47 8.27
C THR A 85 -2.94 -20.20 9.60
N SER A 86 -2.37 -19.60 10.64
CA SER A 86 -2.44 -20.10 12.01
C SER A 86 -2.20 -18.97 13.01
N TYR A 87 -2.78 -19.11 14.20
CA TYR A 87 -2.51 -18.26 15.34
C TYR A 87 -2.24 -19.10 16.59
N GLU A 88 -1.34 -18.63 17.45
CA GLU A 88 -1.03 -19.27 18.73
C GLU A 88 -0.90 -18.20 19.82
N PRO A 89 -1.80 -18.17 20.81
CA PRO A 89 -1.63 -17.30 21.98
C PRO A 89 -0.31 -17.60 22.71
N ILE A 90 0.44 -16.55 23.04
CA ILE A 90 1.68 -16.69 23.80
C ILE A 90 1.34 -16.64 25.30
N THR A 91 1.60 -17.74 25.98
CA THR A 91 1.26 -17.96 27.40
C THR A 91 2.52 -18.29 28.21
N ASN A 92 2.38 -18.41 29.54
CA ASN A 92 3.52 -18.78 30.39
C ASN A 92 4.05 -20.19 30.05
N GLU A 93 3.18 -21.08 29.57
CA GLU A 93 3.48 -22.49 29.28
C GLU A 93 4.32 -22.65 28.02
N ASN A 94 4.00 -21.93 26.93
CA ASN A 94 4.73 -22.03 25.67
C ASN A 94 5.90 -21.04 25.56
N TRP A 95 5.93 -19.96 26.36
CA TRP A 95 6.94 -18.88 26.28
C TRP A 95 8.39 -19.37 26.13
N LYS A 96 8.81 -20.31 26.98
CA LYS A 96 10.18 -20.83 27.00
C LYS A 96 10.54 -21.65 25.75
N GLY A 97 9.54 -22.20 25.06
CA GLY A 97 9.71 -23.00 23.85
C GLY A 97 9.64 -22.19 22.55
N LEU A 98 9.29 -20.90 22.61
CA LEU A 98 9.24 -20.03 21.44
C LEU A 98 10.63 -19.73 20.89
N ASP A 99 10.70 -19.45 19.59
CA ASP A 99 11.91 -18.98 18.93
C ASP A 99 12.43 -17.70 19.61
N PRO A 100 13.76 -17.56 19.85
CA PRO A 100 14.34 -16.36 20.44
C PRO A 100 13.96 -15.06 19.72
N ASN A 101 13.75 -15.09 18.40
CA ASN A 101 13.31 -13.92 17.63
C ASN A 101 11.90 -13.49 18.04
N VAL A 102 10.97 -14.44 18.24
CA VAL A 102 9.60 -14.14 18.72
C VAL A 102 9.65 -13.53 20.12
N GLN A 103 10.51 -14.06 21.00
CA GLN A 103 10.69 -13.49 22.34
C GLN A 103 11.22 -12.05 22.27
N GLN A 104 12.14 -11.78 21.34
CA GLN A 104 12.69 -10.45 21.09
C GLN A 104 11.65 -9.50 20.49
N ASP A 105 10.76 -9.99 19.62
CA ASP A 105 9.64 -9.21 19.07
C ASP A 105 8.67 -8.80 20.18
N VAL A 106 8.30 -9.72 21.08
CA VAL A 106 7.47 -9.41 22.25
C VAL A 106 8.17 -8.39 23.15
N LYS A 107 9.49 -8.51 23.35
CA LYS A 107 10.27 -7.53 24.12
C LYS A 107 10.25 -6.14 23.50
N GLY A 108 10.39 -6.05 22.18
CA GLY A 108 10.42 -4.79 21.44
C GLY A 108 9.06 -4.10 21.38
N SER A 109 7.99 -4.86 21.22
CA SER A 109 6.63 -4.34 21.05
C SER A 109 5.88 -4.12 22.36
N ASN A 110 6.03 -5.01 23.35
CA ASN A 110 5.41 -4.87 24.67
C ASN A 110 6.34 -5.36 25.80
N PRO A 111 7.23 -4.48 26.30
CA PRO A 111 8.17 -4.82 27.37
C PRO A 111 7.51 -5.33 28.66
N VAL A 112 6.28 -4.90 28.95
CA VAL A 112 5.54 -5.31 30.15
C VAL A 112 5.05 -6.76 29.99
N ALA A 113 4.46 -7.10 28.85
CA ALA A 113 4.07 -8.48 28.54
C ALA A 113 5.30 -9.41 28.56
N PHE A 114 6.41 -8.98 27.97
CA PHE A 114 7.69 -9.71 28.02
C PHE A 114 8.13 -10.04 29.45
N GLN A 115 8.18 -9.04 30.34
CA GLN A 115 8.57 -9.26 31.73
C GLN A 115 7.59 -10.21 32.43
N ARG A 116 6.28 -10.02 32.24
CA ARG A 116 5.27 -10.91 32.83
C ARG A 116 5.46 -12.36 32.37
N LEU A 117 5.67 -12.60 31.08
CA LEU A 117 5.92 -13.93 30.53
C LEU A 117 7.23 -14.54 31.06
N GLN A 118 8.30 -13.74 31.11
CA GLN A 118 9.61 -14.17 31.63
C GLN A 118 9.54 -14.64 33.09
N HIS A 119 8.70 -13.99 33.91
CA HIS A 119 8.52 -14.33 35.33
C HIS A 119 7.36 -15.32 35.58
N GLY A 120 6.70 -15.83 34.53
CA GLY A 120 5.54 -16.73 34.67
C GLY A 120 4.34 -16.08 35.37
N LYS A 121 4.16 -14.77 35.15
CA LYS A 121 3.11 -13.91 35.74
C LYS A 121 2.20 -13.30 34.68
N PHE A 122 2.25 -13.79 33.44
CA PHE A 122 1.33 -13.33 32.42
C PHE A 122 -0.06 -13.95 32.65
N THR A 123 -1.10 -13.14 32.54
CA THR A 123 -2.49 -13.57 32.62
C THR A 123 -3.19 -13.09 31.37
N ILE A 124 -3.88 -14.00 30.69
CA ILE A 124 -4.68 -13.67 29.51
C ILE A 124 -5.85 -12.78 29.93
N ASN A 125 -6.07 -11.71 29.17
CA ASN A 125 -7.30 -10.92 29.22
C ASN A 125 -8.36 -11.57 28.31
N ASP A 126 -9.38 -12.18 28.88
CA ASP A 126 -10.38 -13.00 28.20
C ASP A 126 -11.67 -12.23 27.86
N ASP A 127 -11.54 -10.97 27.44
CA ASP A 127 -12.67 -10.16 27.00
C ASP A 127 -13.25 -10.58 25.64
N ASP A 128 -14.47 -10.13 25.32
CA ASP A 128 -15.13 -10.44 24.06
C ASP A 128 -14.30 -9.98 22.83
N THR A 129 -13.52 -8.91 22.98
CA THR A 129 -12.67 -8.38 21.89
C THR A 129 -11.52 -9.35 21.57
N TYR A 130 -10.96 -10.01 22.59
CA TYR A 130 -9.94 -11.03 22.41
C TYR A 130 -10.48 -12.19 21.58
N PHE A 131 -11.63 -12.76 21.97
CA PHE A 131 -12.24 -13.88 21.24
C PHE A 131 -12.72 -13.49 19.85
N LEU A 132 -13.23 -12.28 19.66
CA LEU A 132 -13.61 -11.77 18.34
C LEU A 132 -12.42 -11.68 17.39
N ASN A 133 -11.25 -11.22 17.88
CA ASN A 133 -10.04 -11.18 17.07
C ASN A 133 -9.45 -12.57 16.79
N LEU A 134 -9.58 -13.53 17.72
CA LEU A 134 -9.27 -14.93 17.44
C LEU A 134 -10.18 -15.51 16.35
N ALA A 135 -11.49 -15.25 16.40
CA ALA A 135 -12.43 -15.70 15.37
C ALA A 135 -12.12 -15.09 13.99
N ARG A 136 -11.69 -13.82 13.95
CA ARG A 136 -11.22 -13.16 12.72
C ARG A 136 -9.92 -13.79 12.19
N ALA A 137 -8.99 -14.13 13.07
CA ALA A 137 -7.77 -14.84 12.70
C ALA A 137 -8.09 -16.23 12.14
N ASP A 138 -9.02 -16.96 12.76
CA ASP A 138 -9.50 -18.27 12.33
C ASP A 138 -10.18 -18.24 10.95
N ALA A 139 -10.92 -17.16 10.67
CA ALA A 139 -11.52 -16.91 9.36
C ALA A 139 -10.50 -16.61 8.25
N GLY A 140 -9.20 -16.55 8.55
CA GLY A 140 -8.14 -16.33 7.56
C GLY A 140 -8.10 -14.90 7.01
N LEU A 141 -8.51 -13.91 7.80
CA LEU A 141 -8.41 -12.50 7.41
C LEU A 141 -6.97 -12.14 7.03
N ASN A 142 -6.82 -11.13 6.16
CA ASN A 142 -5.53 -10.52 5.92
C ASN A 142 -4.99 -9.91 7.23
N VAL A 143 -3.71 -10.09 7.50
CA VAL A 143 -3.09 -9.68 8.77
C VAL A 143 -3.12 -8.17 8.98
N ASP A 144 -3.09 -7.36 7.93
CA ASP A 144 -3.21 -5.90 8.04
C ASP A 144 -4.59 -5.52 8.57
N VAL A 145 -5.63 -6.18 8.04
CA VAL A 145 -7.02 -5.97 8.48
C VAL A 145 -7.22 -6.47 9.91
N LEU A 146 -6.65 -7.63 10.23
CA LEU A 146 -6.67 -8.16 11.59
C LEU A 146 -5.97 -7.23 12.58
N ASN A 147 -4.83 -6.67 12.20
CA ASN A 147 -4.10 -5.70 13.01
C ASN A 147 -4.90 -4.40 13.20
N ALA A 148 -5.62 -3.95 12.16
CA ALA A 148 -6.52 -2.80 12.27
C ALA A 148 -7.65 -3.05 13.29
N TYR A 149 -8.21 -4.26 13.33
CA TYR A 149 -9.17 -4.64 14.37
C TYR A 149 -8.56 -4.77 15.76
N ALA A 150 -7.36 -5.34 15.85
CA ALA A 150 -6.64 -5.50 17.11
C ALA A 150 -6.27 -4.16 17.76
N THR A 151 -6.04 -3.13 16.94
CA THR A 151 -5.66 -1.77 17.36
C THR A 151 -6.81 -0.76 17.23
N MET A 152 -8.02 -1.25 16.97
CA MET A 152 -9.22 -0.41 16.85
C MET A 152 -9.42 0.39 18.13
N LYS A 153 -9.63 1.69 17.97
CA LYS A 153 -9.96 2.56 19.10
C LYS A 153 -11.28 2.15 19.73
N GLN A 154 -11.43 2.41 21.01
CA GLN A 154 -12.64 2.15 21.79
C GLN A 154 -13.64 3.33 21.67
N PRO A 155 -14.94 3.10 21.94
CA PRO A 155 -15.98 4.13 21.81
C PRO A 155 -15.73 5.44 22.58
N ASN A 156 -14.98 5.37 23.67
CA ASN A 156 -14.62 6.51 24.51
C ASN A 156 -13.35 7.25 24.05
N GLU A 157 -12.66 6.75 23.03
CA GLU A 157 -11.42 7.34 22.51
C GLU A 157 -11.69 8.38 21.41
N ARG A 158 -10.78 9.35 21.31
CA ARG A 158 -10.87 10.41 20.31
C ARG A 158 -10.78 9.81 18.90
N ASP A 159 -11.65 10.30 18.02
CA ASP A 159 -11.75 9.89 16.61
C ASP A 159 -12.19 8.43 16.42
N TYR A 160 -12.85 7.81 17.39
CA TYR A 160 -13.44 6.47 17.26
C TYR A 160 -14.29 6.32 15.99
N SER A 161 -15.20 7.28 15.75
CA SER A 161 -16.12 7.27 14.62
C SER A 161 -15.43 7.43 13.26
N LYS A 162 -14.19 7.96 13.20
CA LYS A 162 -13.45 8.12 11.93
C LYS A 162 -12.90 6.80 11.37
N GLN A 163 -13.03 5.72 12.12
CA GLN A 163 -12.61 4.38 11.70
C GLN A 163 -13.67 3.67 10.84
N PHE A 164 -14.84 4.29 10.66
CA PHE A 164 -16.03 3.73 10.00
C PHE A 164 -16.52 4.69 8.90
N ASP A 165 -17.06 4.15 7.80
CA ASP A 165 -17.60 4.98 6.72
C ASP A 165 -19.01 5.49 7.03
N SER A 166 -19.74 4.76 7.90
CA SER A 166 -21.14 5.03 8.21
C SER A 166 -21.50 4.67 9.66
N PRO A 167 -22.62 5.19 10.20
CA PRO A 167 -23.14 4.76 11.49
C PRO A 167 -23.49 3.26 11.56
N GLU A 168 -23.94 2.68 10.45
CA GLU A 168 -24.23 1.25 10.34
C GLU A 168 -22.95 0.40 10.42
N ASP A 169 -21.88 0.84 9.77
CA ASP A 169 -20.56 0.19 9.89
C ASP A 169 -20.05 0.26 11.34
N MET A 170 -20.29 1.38 12.03
CA MET A 170 -19.94 1.54 13.44
C MET A 170 -20.74 0.61 14.36
N GLU A 171 -22.06 0.50 14.14
CA GLU A 171 -22.92 -0.42 14.90
C GLU A 171 -22.50 -1.88 14.70
N ASN A 172 -22.14 -2.26 13.47
CA ASN A 172 -21.68 -3.61 13.13
C ASN A 172 -20.19 -3.85 13.42
N GLY A 173 -19.45 -2.82 13.83
CA GLY A 173 -18.01 -2.90 14.08
C GLY A 173 -17.17 -3.24 12.85
N VAL A 174 -17.55 -2.73 11.67
CA VAL A 174 -16.86 -2.97 10.38
C VAL A 174 -16.00 -1.76 10.01
N LEU A 175 -14.67 -1.92 10.06
CA LEU A 175 -13.76 -0.80 9.77
C LEU A 175 -13.79 -0.36 8.30
N SER A 176 -13.66 0.95 8.05
CA SER A 176 -13.43 1.52 6.71
C SER A 176 -12.26 0.84 6.00
N PHE A 177 -11.17 0.58 6.75
CA PHE A 177 -9.99 -0.10 6.22
C PHE A 177 -10.30 -1.53 5.77
N HIS A 178 -11.19 -2.26 6.46
CA HIS A 178 -11.60 -3.59 6.05
C HIS A 178 -12.36 -3.54 4.71
N LYS A 179 -13.29 -2.59 4.56
CA LYS A 179 -14.05 -2.40 3.32
C LYS A 179 -13.16 -2.01 2.16
N TRP A 180 -12.26 -1.05 2.40
CA TRP A 180 -11.23 -0.64 1.45
C TRP A 180 -10.37 -1.84 0.99
N HIS A 181 -9.86 -2.62 1.93
CA HIS A 181 -9.02 -3.79 1.62
C HIS A 181 -9.78 -4.84 0.81
N ASN A 182 -11.04 -5.12 1.16
CA ASN A 182 -11.86 -6.07 0.42
C ASN A 182 -12.14 -5.61 -1.02
N ALA A 183 -12.40 -4.31 -1.23
CA ALA A 183 -12.57 -3.75 -2.57
C ALA A 183 -11.26 -3.85 -3.39
N MET A 184 -10.13 -3.48 -2.78
CA MET A 184 -8.82 -3.46 -3.42
C MET A 184 -8.33 -4.85 -3.85
N THR A 185 -8.65 -5.89 -3.08
CA THR A 185 -8.12 -7.25 -3.28
C THR A 185 -9.01 -8.16 -4.13
N THR A 186 -10.04 -7.61 -4.79
CA THR A 186 -10.89 -8.38 -5.71
C THR A 186 -10.14 -8.71 -7.01
N ASP A 187 -10.44 -9.86 -7.61
CA ASP A 187 -9.88 -10.24 -8.91
C ASP A 187 -10.19 -9.20 -10.01
N GLN A 188 -11.38 -8.59 -9.94
CA GLN A 188 -11.77 -7.52 -10.86
C GLN A 188 -10.89 -6.28 -10.67
N ASN A 189 -10.72 -5.78 -9.45
CA ASN A 189 -9.88 -4.61 -9.21
C ASN A 189 -8.43 -4.86 -9.62
N ILE A 190 -7.89 -6.06 -9.38
CA ILE A 190 -6.55 -6.44 -9.84
C ILE A 190 -6.47 -6.42 -11.37
N ALA A 191 -7.49 -6.93 -12.07
CA ALA A 191 -7.57 -6.88 -13.52
C ALA A 191 -7.63 -5.44 -14.05
N ASP A 192 -8.41 -4.58 -13.41
CA ASP A 192 -8.57 -3.17 -13.76
C ASP A 192 -7.24 -2.41 -13.60
N LEU A 193 -6.52 -2.62 -12.48
CA LEU A 193 -5.19 -2.06 -12.26
C LEU A 193 -4.18 -2.51 -13.33
N HIS A 194 -4.24 -3.78 -13.77
CA HIS A 194 -3.41 -4.27 -14.86
C HIS A 194 -3.76 -3.64 -16.22
N ALA A 195 -5.03 -3.39 -16.49
CA ALA A 195 -5.47 -2.70 -17.70
C ALA A 195 -4.98 -1.25 -17.71
N GLU A 196 -5.12 -0.55 -16.58
CA GLU A 196 -4.63 0.81 -16.38
C GLU A 196 -3.10 0.90 -16.54
N LEU A 197 -2.35 -0.04 -15.94
CA LEU A 197 -0.89 -0.11 -16.11
C LEU A 197 -0.49 -0.21 -17.58
N ARG A 198 -1.14 -1.10 -18.35
CA ARG A 198 -0.87 -1.25 -19.79
C ARG A 198 -1.20 0.01 -20.58
N ALA A 199 -2.26 0.73 -20.20
CA ALA A 199 -2.62 1.99 -20.83
C ALA A 199 -1.55 3.08 -20.60
N TYR A 200 -1.02 3.20 -19.38
CA TYR A 200 0.08 4.12 -19.07
C TYR A 200 1.39 3.73 -19.74
N GLU A 201 1.75 2.44 -19.77
CA GLU A 201 2.92 1.94 -20.48
C GLU A 201 2.84 2.26 -21.99
N LYS A 202 1.65 2.05 -22.59
CA LYS A 202 1.40 2.41 -23.99
C LYS A 202 1.50 3.91 -24.23
N ASN A 203 0.87 4.74 -23.38
CA ASN A 203 0.92 6.20 -23.52
C ASN A 203 2.36 6.74 -23.38
N LEU A 204 3.15 6.18 -22.47
CA LEU A 204 4.57 6.51 -22.32
C LEU A 204 5.34 6.21 -23.61
N ASP A 205 5.20 4.99 -24.13
CA ASP A 205 5.90 4.53 -25.33
C ASP A 205 5.52 5.34 -26.56
N GLU A 206 4.23 5.63 -26.75
CA GLU A 206 3.75 6.42 -27.88
C GLU A 206 4.19 7.89 -27.77
N SER A 207 4.20 8.47 -26.57
CA SER A 207 4.69 9.84 -26.34
C SER A 207 6.19 9.97 -26.63
N ILE A 208 6.99 8.97 -26.21
CA ILE A 208 8.43 8.92 -26.52
C ILE A 208 8.65 8.80 -28.04
N LYS A 209 7.89 7.95 -28.72
CA LYS A 209 8.01 7.76 -30.19
C LYS A 209 7.60 9.02 -30.96
N ALA A 210 6.59 9.74 -30.49
CA ALA A 210 6.10 10.96 -31.12
C ALA A 210 6.98 12.20 -30.82
N ASN A 211 7.83 12.14 -29.80
CA ASN A 211 8.49 13.32 -29.20
C ASN A 211 7.48 14.40 -28.77
N GLU A 212 6.29 13.98 -28.34
CA GLU A 212 5.20 14.83 -27.88
C GLU A 212 4.41 14.08 -26.80
N ILE A 213 3.87 14.78 -25.80
CA ILE A 213 3.01 14.14 -24.81
C ILE A 213 1.64 13.92 -25.41
N LEU A 214 1.29 12.67 -25.65
CA LEU A 214 -0.01 12.30 -26.18
C LEU A 214 -1.06 12.31 -25.06
N PRO A 215 -2.31 12.70 -25.37
CA PRO A 215 -3.41 12.60 -24.42
C PRO A 215 -3.55 11.17 -23.90
N PHE A 216 -3.76 11.03 -22.59
CA PHE A 216 -4.03 9.73 -21.98
C PHE A 216 -5.44 9.27 -22.37
N ASP A 217 -5.54 8.09 -22.97
CA ASP A 217 -6.81 7.52 -23.40
C ASP A 217 -7.44 6.70 -22.26
N VAL A 218 -8.27 7.36 -21.46
CA VAL A 218 -9.05 6.73 -20.39
C VAL A 218 -10.07 5.69 -20.89
N SER A 219 -10.43 5.69 -22.17
CA SER A 219 -11.38 4.70 -22.72
C SER A 219 -10.79 3.29 -22.80
N ALA A 220 -9.46 3.16 -22.68
CA ALA A 220 -8.77 1.88 -22.60
C ALA A 220 -8.88 1.20 -21.22
N ILE A 221 -9.43 1.89 -20.21
CA ILE A 221 -9.64 1.37 -18.86
C ILE A 221 -11.11 0.94 -18.74
N GLU A 222 -11.40 -0.33 -19.03
CA GLU A 222 -12.74 -0.89 -18.78
C GLU A 222 -12.89 -1.17 -17.28
N GLY A 223 -13.77 -0.40 -16.61
CA GLY A 223 -14.16 -0.62 -15.21
C GLY A 223 -14.76 0.65 -14.59
N GLU A 224 -16.04 0.61 -14.22
CA GLU A 224 -16.81 1.72 -13.61
C GLU A 224 -16.25 2.24 -12.25
N GLN A 225 -15.08 1.77 -11.82
CA GLN A 225 -14.39 2.17 -10.58
C GLN A 225 -12.93 2.59 -10.77
N ALA A 226 -12.47 2.84 -12.00
CA ALA A 226 -11.11 3.34 -12.29
C ALA A 226 -10.74 4.63 -11.51
N GLY A 227 -11.72 5.39 -11.01
CA GLY A 227 -11.49 6.62 -10.25
C GLY A 227 -11.32 6.49 -8.73
N ALA A 228 -11.48 5.30 -8.14
CA ALA A 228 -11.40 5.16 -6.68
C ALA A 228 -10.00 4.76 -6.16
N PHE A 229 -9.19 4.08 -6.99
CA PHE A 229 -7.93 3.47 -6.55
C PHE A 229 -6.75 3.63 -7.53
N GLY A 230 -7.00 4.10 -8.76
CA GLY A 230 -6.00 4.52 -9.75
C GLY A 230 -5.70 6.01 -9.64
N VAL A 231 -4.50 6.42 -10.01
CA VAL A 231 -4.02 7.80 -9.90
C VAL A 231 -5.05 8.73 -10.54
N THR A 232 -5.59 9.68 -9.76
CA THR A 232 -6.53 10.67 -10.28
C THR A 232 -5.85 11.43 -11.40
N ALA A 233 -6.34 11.27 -12.63
CA ALA A 233 -6.01 12.17 -13.71
C ALA A 233 -6.56 13.56 -13.34
N GLU A 234 -5.70 14.44 -12.86
CA GLU A 234 -5.96 15.89 -12.85
C GLU A 234 -5.72 16.48 -14.25
#